data_AF-A0A5C7GRM5-F1
#
_entry.id   AF-A0A5C7GRM5-F1
#
_cell.length_a   1.000
_cell.length_b   1.000
_cell.length_c   1.000
_cell.angle_alpha   90.00
_cell.angle_beta   90.00
_cell.angle_gamma   90.00
#
_symmetry.space_group_name_H-M   'P 1'
#
loop_
_entity.id
_entity.type
_entity.pdbx_description
1 polymer ?
#
loop_
_entity_poly.entity_id
_entity_poly.type
_entity_poly.pdbx_seq_one_letter_code
_entity_poly.pdbx_strand_id
1 'polypeptide(L)'
;MFGIWLNKISEQTVVWVANRGTPIKNSAGIFKIGGDGNLAVYCGNDSSPLWSTNVSVSTYTSTAKLLYSGNLVLVAKETIIWQSFDYPTDTILPGMKFGLNWKTDLNHILTSWKSIDDPTPGEFYLRLDPHGIPQFFFCTGAPVHIGVVALGMVAT
;
A
#
# COMPACT_ATOMS: atom_id res chain seq x y z
N MET A 1 -1.47 5.66 13.46
CA MET A 1 -1.11 5.12 12.14
C MET A 1 -0.97 6.27 11.16
N PHE A 2 -0.31 6.06 10.01
CA PHE A 2 -0.31 7.02 8.90
C PHE A 2 -1.01 6.45 7.68
N GLY A 3 -1.89 7.25 7.07
CA GLY A 3 -2.68 6.85 5.92
C GLY A 3 -3.20 8.04 5.12
N ILE A 4 -3.83 7.73 3.98
CA ILE A 4 -4.42 8.66 3.02
C ILE A 4 -5.93 8.44 3.05
N TRP A 5 -6.72 9.51 3.05
CA TRP A 5 -8.18 9.45 3.08
C TRP A 5 -8.81 10.42 2.07
N LEU A 6 -10.07 10.18 1.71
CA LEU A 6 -10.82 11.03 0.80
C LEU A 6 -11.27 12.32 1.52
N ASN A 7 -10.81 13.47 1.05
CA ASN A 7 -10.94 14.76 1.75
C ASN A 7 -12.26 15.51 1.53
N LYS A 8 -13.15 15.00 0.67
CA LYS A 8 -14.45 15.62 0.31
C LYS A 8 -15.67 14.79 0.75
N ILE A 9 -15.46 13.75 1.56
CA ILE A 9 -16.52 12.90 2.11
C ILE A 9 -16.64 13.22 3.60
N SER A 10 -17.87 13.27 4.11
CA SER A 10 -18.15 13.59 5.52
C SER A 10 -17.72 12.49 6.48
N GLU A 11 -17.80 11.24 6.03
CA GLU A 11 -17.26 10.06 6.71
C GLU A 11 -15.82 9.82 6.25
N GLN A 12 -14.91 9.50 7.17
CA GLN A 12 -13.49 9.40 6.87
C GLN A 12 -13.15 8.08 6.14
N THR A 13 -13.31 8.06 4.83
CA THR A 13 -12.88 6.92 3.99
C THR A 13 -11.36 6.92 3.82
N VAL A 14 -10.66 6.10 4.61
CA VAL A 14 -9.23 5.82 4.45
C VAL A 14 -9.03 4.85 3.28
N VAL A 15 -8.10 5.15 2.38
CA VAL A 15 -7.88 4.42 1.12
C VAL A 15 -6.48 3.82 1.00
N TRP A 16 -5.57 4.20 1.89
CA TRP A 16 -4.22 3.63 2.00
C TRP A 16 -3.65 3.88 3.40
N VAL A 17 -2.82 2.96 3.91
CA VAL A 17 -2.19 3.02 5.24
C VAL A 17 -0.78 2.43 5.15
N ALA A 18 0.22 3.17 5.63
CA ALA A 18 1.62 2.76 5.58
C ALA A 18 1.92 1.61 6.56
N ASN A 19 1.76 1.89 7.86
CA ASN A 19 2.23 1.02 8.94
C ASN A 19 1.15 0.06 9.45
N ARG A 20 0.39 -0.60 8.55
CA ARG A 20 -0.70 -1.54 8.92
C ARG A 20 -0.25 -2.66 9.85
N GLY A 21 0.91 -3.27 9.59
CA GLY A 21 1.45 -4.35 10.42
C GLY A 21 2.12 -3.89 11.72
N THR A 22 2.43 -2.60 11.85
CA THR A 22 3.21 -2.02 12.96
C THR A 22 2.58 -0.74 13.50
N PRO A 23 1.44 -0.82 14.21
CA PRO A 23 0.79 0.35 14.80
C PRO A 23 1.71 1.13 15.76
N ILE A 24 1.60 2.46 15.74
CA ILE A 24 2.27 3.36 16.68
C ILE A 24 1.65 3.15 18.08
N LYS A 25 2.48 2.91 19.10
CA LYS A 25 2.03 2.61 20.46
C LYS A 25 2.39 3.75 21.41
N ASN A 26 1.40 4.25 22.15
CA ASN A 26 1.56 5.10 23.33
C ASN A 26 2.43 6.37 23.17
N SER A 27 2.63 6.85 21.94
CA SER A 27 3.47 8.00 21.61
C SER A 27 3.03 8.67 20.31
N ALA A 28 3.59 9.84 20.01
CA ALA A 28 3.34 10.55 18.76
C ALA A 28 3.91 9.78 17.56
N GLY A 29 3.15 9.73 16.46
CA GLY A 29 3.69 9.27 15.18
C GLY A 29 4.46 10.38 14.48
N ILE A 30 5.62 10.06 13.91
CA ILE A 30 6.35 10.98 13.01
C ILE A 30 6.46 10.35 11.63
N PHE A 31 5.95 11.04 10.61
CA PHE A 31 6.11 10.65 9.21
C PHE A 31 7.07 11.61 8.53
N LYS A 32 8.23 11.12 8.10
CA LYS A 32 9.33 11.93 7.55
C LYS A 32 10.18 11.13 6.58
N ILE A 33 11.02 11.82 5.82
CA ILE A 33 12.14 11.21 5.14
C ILE A 33 13.27 10.98 6.18
N GLY A 34 13.81 9.77 6.23
CA GLY A 34 14.92 9.38 7.09
C GLY A 34 16.27 9.88 6.57
N GLY A 35 17.32 9.75 7.38
CA GLY A 35 18.70 10.09 6.97
C GLY A 35 19.26 9.18 5.87
N ASP A 36 18.61 8.04 5.62
CA ASP A 36 18.86 7.11 4.52
C ASP A 36 18.10 7.48 3.23
N GLY A 37 17.31 8.57 3.25
CA GLY A 37 16.50 9.03 2.12
C GLY A 37 15.19 8.26 1.91
N ASN A 38 14.85 7.26 2.74
CA ASN A 38 13.57 6.56 2.67
C ASN A 38 12.44 7.36 3.32
N LEU A 39 11.21 7.17 2.86
CA LEU A 39 10.02 7.69 3.54
C LEU A 39 9.61 6.70 4.64
N ALA A 40 9.45 7.18 5.88
CA ALA A 40 9.34 6.31 7.04
C ALA A 40 8.42 6.84 8.14
N VAL A 41 7.87 5.91 8.93
CA VAL A 41 7.05 6.13 10.12
C VAL A 41 7.86 5.77 11.37
N TYR A 42 7.97 6.71 12.30
CA TYR A 42 8.63 6.52 13.61
C TYR A 42 7.62 6.62 14.75
N CYS A 43 7.96 6.00 15.88
CA CYS A 43 7.24 6.10 17.15
C CYS A 43 8.02 7.02 18.09
N GLY A 44 7.47 8.17 18.46
CA GLY A 44 8.16 9.15 19.29
C GLY A 44 9.55 9.50 18.75
N ASN A 45 10.56 9.28 19.59
CA ASN A 45 11.97 9.55 19.29
C ASN A 45 12.79 8.29 18.98
N ASP A 46 12.13 7.16 18.64
CA ASP A 46 12.82 5.92 18.28
C ASP A 46 13.80 6.16 17.12
N SER A 47 14.99 5.58 17.22
CA SER A 47 16.04 5.70 16.19
C SER A 47 15.74 4.86 14.95
N SER A 48 15.03 3.74 15.12
CA SER A 48 14.54 2.88 14.05
C SER A 48 13.09 3.21 13.68
N PRO A 49 12.72 3.12 12.39
CA PRO A 49 11.33 3.29 11.97
C PRO A 49 10.49 2.03 12.24
N LEU A 50 9.20 2.22 12.52
CA LEU A 50 8.18 1.15 12.53
C LEU A 50 7.85 0.64 11.13
N TRP A 51 8.02 1.48 10.12
CA TRP A 51 7.80 1.19 8.71
C TRP A 51 8.65 2.14 7.86
N SER A 52 9.18 1.64 6.75
CA SER A 52 9.96 2.41 5.78
C SER A 52 9.68 1.89 4.37
N THR A 53 9.84 2.74 3.35
CA THR A 53 9.78 2.35 1.94
C THR A 53 10.82 1.30 1.55
N ASN A 54 11.92 1.19 2.33
CA ASN A 54 12.97 0.17 2.19
C ASN A 54 13.53 0.03 0.76
N VAL A 55 13.70 1.16 0.06
CA VAL A 55 14.32 1.22 -1.26
C VAL A 55 15.77 1.67 -1.17
N SER A 56 16.60 1.20 -2.11
CA SER A 56 18.01 1.59 -2.22
C SER A 56 18.14 2.99 -2.81
N VAL A 57 18.15 4.02 -1.95
CA VAL A 57 18.24 5.42 -2.39
C VAL A 57 19.69 5.76 -2.76
N SER A 58 19.95 6.04 -4.04
CA SER A 58 21.30 6.40 -4.53
C SER A 58 21.78 7.81 -4.16
N THR A 59 20.99 8.54 -3.37
CA THR A 59 21.23 9.92 -2.92
C THR A 59 20.59 10.16 -1.56
N TYR A 60 21.26 10.88 -0.67
CA TYR A 60 20.65 11.36 0.59
C TYR A 60 19.58 12.44 0.38
N THR A 61 19.36 12.88 -0.87
CA THR A 61 18.30 13.78 -1.28
C THR A 61 17.18 13.02 -1.99
N SER A 62 16.02 12.98 -1.34
CA SER A 62 14.76 12.49 -1.90
C SER A 62 13.61 13.43 -1.53
N THR A 63 12.45 13.27 -2.16
CA THR A 63 11.26 14.10 -1.88
C THR A 63 10.00 13.25 -1.99
N ALA A 64 9.14 13.31 -0.98
CA ALA A 64 7.83 12.69 -1.00
C ALA A 64 6.80 13.66 -1.63
N LYS A 65 5.93 13.16 -2.50
CA LYS A 65 4.86 13.93 -3.14
C LYS A 65 3.57 13.11 -3.14
N LEU A 66 2.47 13.69 -2.66
CA LEU A 66 1.13 13.14 -2.89
C LEU A 66 0.60 13.70 -4.21
N LEU A 67 0.37 12.83 -5.19
CA LEU A 67 -0.18 13.19 -6.49
C LEU A 67 -1.71 13.33 -6.42
N TYR A 68 -2.30 14.05 -7.38
CA TYR A 68 -3.75 14.26 -7.46
C TYR A 68 -4.56 12.94 -7.56
N SER A 69 -3.95 11.87 -8.08
CA SER A 69 -4.54 10.52 -8.10
C SER A 69 -4.65 9.85 -6.73
N GLY A 70 -4.06 10.43 -5.68
CA GLY A 70 -3.88 9.78 -4.37
C GLY A 70 -2.61 8.90 -4.29
N ASN A 71 -1.82 8.80 -5.37
CA ASN A 71 -0.54 8.09 -5.34
C ASN A 71 0.51 8.90 -4.56
N LEU A 72 1.04 8.32 -3.48
CA LEU A 72 2.13 8.89 -2.71
C LEU A 72 3.44 8.35 -3.25
N VAL A 73 4.26 9.21 -3.84
CA VAL A 73 5.51 8.83 -4.50
C VAL A 73 6.73 9.37 -3.75
N LEU A 74 7.80 8.58 -3.72
CA LEU A 74 9.14 9.02 -3.31
C LEU A 74 9.98 9.22 -4.57
N VAL A 75 10.57 10.40 -4.69
CA VAL A 75 11.35 10.83 -5.87
C VAL A 75 12.79 11.08 -5.47
N ALA A 76 13.75 10.54 -6.23
CA ALA A 76 15.18 10.83 -6.11
C ALA A 76 15.78 10.99 -7.51
N LYS A 77 16.66 11.98 -7.72
CA LYS A 77 17.19 12.35 -9.05
C LYS A 77 16.08 12.43 -10.12
N GLU A 78 15.01 13.16 -9.80
CA GLU A 78 13.81 13.36 -10.65
C GLU A 78 13.03 12.08 -11.02
N THR A 79 13.47 10.92 -10.56
CA THR A 79 12.89 9.61 -10.86
C THR A 79 12.05 9.12 -9.68
N ILE A 80 10.88 8.53 -9.96
CA ILE A 80 10.08 7.84 -8.92
C ILE A 80 10.81 6.54 -8.55
N ILE A 81 11.21 6.42 -7.28
CA ILE A 81 11.92 5.25 -6.74
C ILE A 81 11.04 4.37 -5.86
N TRP A 82 9.90 4.87 -5.40
CA TRP A 82 8.86 4.12 -4.69
C TRP A 82 7.51 4.81 -4.86
N GLN A 83 6.42 4.05 -4.88
CA GLN A 83 5.06 4.61 -4.93
C GLN A 83 4.05 3.75 -4.16
N SER A 84 3.07 4.39 -3.49
CA SER A 84 2.04 3.67 -2.71
C SER A 84 1.13 2.81 -3.57
N PHE A 85 0.97 3.13 -4.86
CA PHE A 85 0.15 2.37 -5.80
C PHE A 85 0.66 0.95 -6.09
N ASP A 86 1.94 0.67 -5.83
CA ASP A 86 2.52 -0.67 -5.94
C ASP A 86 2.35 -1.50 -4.66
N TYR A 87 1.93 -0.86 -3.56
CA TYR A 87 1.70 -1.46 -2.24
C TYR A 87 0.28 -1.12 -1.75
N PRO A 88 -0.77 -1.63 -2.42
CA PRO A 88 -2.16 -1.35 -2.05
C PRO A 88 -2.50 -1.84 -0.64
N THR A 89 -3.56 -1.27 -0.05
CA THR A 89 -4.11 -1.79 1.21
C THR A 89 -5.21 -2.81 0.98
N ASP A 90 -6.44 -2.32 0.92
CA ASP A 90 -7.72 -3.01 0.80
C ASP A 90 -8.58 -2.37 -0.31
N THR A 91 -8.15 -1.21 -0.81
CA THR A 91 -8.84 -0.37 -1.80
C THR A 91 -8.01 -0.26 -3.09
N ILE A 92 -8.71 -0.22 -4.24
CA ILE A 92 -8.14 0.17 -5.55
C ILE A 92 -8.67 1.56 -5.90
N LEU A 93 -7.75 2.49 -6.19
CA LEU A 93 -8.06 3.84 -6.66
C LEU A 93 -7.93 3.94 -8.19
N PRO A 94 -8.60 4.93 -8.83
CA PRO A 94 -8.42 5.20 -10.25
C PRO A 94 -6.95 5.40 -10.62
N GLY A 95 -6.49 4.67 -11.64
CA GLY A 95 -5.10 4.69 -12.11
C GLY A 95 -4.14 3.74 -11.37
N MET A 96 -4.59 3.04 -10.33
CA MET A 96 -3.82 1.91 -9.78
C MET A 96 -3.81 0.73 -10.77
N LYS A 97 -2.67 0.05 -10.86
CA LYS A 97 -2.57 -1.26 -11.51
C LYS A 97 -2.88 -2.34 -10.50
N PHE A 98 -3.51 -3.43 -10.93
CA PHE A 98 -3.84 -4.56 -10.06
C PHE A 98 -3.48 -5.90 -10.74
N GLY A 99 -3.04 -6.88 -9.94
CA GLY A 99 -2.45 -8.13 -10.43
C GLY A 99 -0.91 -8.09 -10.54
N LEU A 100 -0.35 -8.95 -11.39
CA LEU A 100 1.09 -9.19 -11.47
C LEU A 100 1.82 -8.24 -12.44
N ASN A 101 2.84 -7.54 -11.93
CA ASN A 101 3.84 -6.85 -12.73
C ASN A 101 4.97 -7.80 -13.14
N TRP A 102 4.85 -8.40 -14.32
CA TRP A 102 5.81 -9.32 -14.94
C TRP A 102 7.25 -8.80 -15.13
N LYS A 103 7.51 -7.50 -14.93
CA LYS A 103 8.88 -6.95 -14.99
C LYS A 103 9.59 -6.92 -13.63
N THR A 104 8.83 -7.01 -12.54
CA THR A 104 9.34 -6.86 -11.17
C THR A 104 8.88 -8.00 -10.25
N ASP A 105 8.19 -9.00 -10.81
CA ASP A 105 7.46 -10.08 -10.13
C ASP A 105 6.57 -9.62 -8.95
N LEU A 106 6.13 -8.36 -8.99
CA LEU A 106 5.34 -7.77 -7.92
C LEU A 106 3.85 -8.04 -8.17
N ASN A 107 3.25 -8.90 -7.35
CA ASN A 107 1.81 -9.14 -7.36
C ASN A 107 1.14 -8.11 -6.44
N HIS A 108 0.32 -7.23 -7.02
CA HIS A 108 -0.45 -6.26 -6.25
C HIS A 108 -1.61 -7.00 -5.59
N ILE A 109 -1.55 -7.18 -4.26
CA ILE A 109 -2.52 -7.95 -3.47
C ILE A 109 -3.32 -6.99 -2.59
N LEU A 110 -4.65 -7.03 -2.66
CA LEU A 110 -5.48 -6.39 -1.63
C LEU A 110 -5.53 -7.32 -0.43
N THR A 111 -5.44 -6.77 0.78
CA THR A 111 -5.70 -7.47 2.03
C THR A 111 -6.67 -6.62 2.83
N SER A 112 -7.77 -7.21 3.28
CA SER A 112 -8.80 -6.51 4.05
C SER A 112 -8.23 -5.88 5.32
N TRP A 113 -8.99 -4.99 5.91
CA TRP A 113 -8.81 -4.65 7.31
C TRP A 113 -9.26 -5.82 8.19
N LYS A 114 -8.84 -5.83 9.45
CA LYS A 114 -9.21 -6.85 10.42
C LYS A 114 -10.59 -6.59 11.03
N SER A 115 -10.96 -5.32 11.19
CA SER A 115 -12.33 -4.87 11.48
C SER A 115 -12.53 -3.45 10.94
N ILE A 116 -13.73 -2.89 11.11
CA ILE A 116 -14.04 -1.51 10.72
C ILE A 116 -13.16 -0.48 11.45
N ASP A 117 -12.76 -0.77 12.69
CA ASP A 117 -11.93 0.10 13.53
C ASP A 117 -10.43 -0.31 13.55
N ASP A 118 -10.09 -1.49 13.02
CA ASP A 118 -8.75 -2.07 13.04
C ASP A 118 -8.19 -2.30 11.61
N PRO A 119 -7.45 -1.33 11.05
CA PRO A 119 -6.81 -1.42 9.73
C PRO A 119 -5.51 -2.24 9.72
N THR A 120 -5.23 -3.04 10.76
CA THR A 120 -4.23 -4.11 10.62
C THR A 120 -4.69 -5.11 9.54
N PRO A 121 -3.78 -5.88 8.91
CA PRO A 121 -4.15 -6.83 7.88
C PRO A 121 -5.11 -7.90 8.43
N GLY A 122 -6.28 -8.02 7.81
CA GLY A 122 -7.28 -9.04 8.12
C GLY A 122 -7.02 -10.36 7.40
N GLU A 123 -7.99 -11.28 7.51
CA GLU A 123 -7.85 -12.64 6.98
C GLU A 123 -8.11 -12.75 5.47
N PHE A 124 -8.83 -11.79 4.87
CA PHE A 124 -9.24 -11.84 3.48
C PHE A 124 -8.24 -11.13 2.57
N TYR A 125 -7.92 -11.74 1.42
CA TYR A 125 -7.07 -11.11 0.41
C TYR A 125 -7.50 -11.47 -1.03
N LEU A 126 -7.27 -10.53 -1.95
CA LEU A 126 -7.52 -10.69 -3.38
C LEU A 126 -6.18 -10.61 -4.12
N ARG A 127 -5.85 -11.65 -4.90
CA ARG A 127 -4.61 -11.72 -5.68
C ARG A 127 -4.86 -12.24 -7.10
N LEU A 128 -3.98 -11.90 -8.03
CA LEU A 128 -3.91 -12.60 -9.32
C LEU A 128 -3.09 -13.89 -9.14
N ASP A 129 -3.60 -15.02 -9.61
CA ASP A 129 -2.80 -16.22 -9.87
C ASP A 129 -2.40 -16.24 -11.35
N PRO A 130 -1.10 -16.24 -11.69
CA PRO A 130 -0.63 -16.27 -13.08
C PRO A 130 -0.59 -17.68 -13.70
N HIS A 131 -0.85 -18.75 -12.95
CA HIS A 131 -0.67 -20.11 -13.44
C HIS A 131 -1.76 -20.54 -14.43
N GLY A 132 -1.37 -20.78 -15.68
CA GLY A 132 -2.29 -21.19 -16.75
C GLY A 132 -2.99 -19.99 -17.38
N ILE A 133 -4.31 -19.89 -17.21
CA ILE A 133 -5.08 -18.69 -17.58
C ILE A 133 -5.13 -17.79 -16.34
N PRO A 134 -4.61 -16.55 -16.40
CA PRO A 134 -4.58 -15.67 -15.22
C PRO A 134 -5.97 -15.42 -14.64
N GLN A 135 -6.14 -15.66 -13.34
CA GLN A 135 -7.42 -15.56 -12.63
C GLN A 135 -7.25 -14.85 -11.28
N PHE A 136 -8.24 -14.05 -10.90
CA PHE A 136 -8.29 -13.43 -9.59
C PHE A 136 -8.93 -14.38 -8.56
N PHE A 137 -8.22 -14.60 -7.46
CA PHE A 137 -8.67 -15.42 -6.35
C PHE A 137 -8.90 -14.56 -5.11
N PHE A 138 -10.10 -14.68 -4.54
CA PHE A 138 -10.40 -14.23 -3.19
C PHE A 138 -10.07 -15.38 -2.22
N CYS A 139 -9.27 -15.09 -1.21
CA CYS A 139 -8.67 -16.08 -0.32
C CYS A 139 -8.84 -15.69 1.16
N THR A 140 -8.77 -16.68 2.04
CA THR A 140 -8.77 -16.52 3.50
C THR A 140 -7.51 -17.12 4.12
N GLY A 141 -7.30 -16.93 5.42
CA GLY A 141 -6.20 -17.55 6.19
C GLY A 141 -6.33 -19.07 6.43
N ALA A 142 -7.39 -19.71 5.94
CA ALA A 142 -7.64 -21.15 6.02
C ALA A 142 -7.55 -21.82 4.63
N PRO A 143 -7.48 -23.16 4.53
CA PRO A 143 -7.43 -23.85 3.23
C PRO A 143 -8.62 -23.49 2.33
N VAL A 144 -8.29 -22.95 1.15
CA VAL A 144 -9.17 -22.25 0.19
C VAL A 144 -10.47 -22.98 -0.18
N HIS A 145 -11.57 -22.23 -0.25
CA HIS A 145 -12.83 -22.38 -1.02
C HIS A 145 -13.49 -20.97 -1.03
N ILE A 146 -14.13 -20.38 -2.06
CA ILE A 146 -14.48 -20.66 -3.47
C ILE A 146 -14.52 -19.30 -4.24
N GLY A 147 -14.26 -19.28 -5.55
CA GLY A 147 -15.08 -18.44 -6.47
C GLY A 147 -14.43 -17.29 -7.26
N VAL A 148 -14.52 -17.38 -8.59
CA VAL A 148 -14.10 -16.41 -9.61
C VAL A 148 -14.72 -15.01 -9.44
N VAL A 149 -13.89 -13.96 -9.47
CA VAL A 149 -14.36 -12.58 -9.73
C VAL A 149 -14.24 -12.26 -11.22
N ALA A 150 -15.37 -12.26 -11.92
CA ALA A 150 -15.44 -11.83 -13.32
C ALA A 150 -15.43 -10.29 -13.40
N LEU A 151 -14.23 -9.69 -13.40
CA LEU A 151 -14.03 -8.29 -13.75
C LEU A 151 -14.22 -8.10 -15.26
N GLY A 152 -15.46 -7.84 -15.67
CA GLY A 152 -15.81 -7.42 -17.02
C GLY A 152 -15.27 -6.03 -17.33
N MET A 153 -13.96 -5.92 -17.61
CA MET A 153 -13.38 -4.72 -18.20
C MET A 153 -13.78 -4.67 -19.69
N VAL A 154 -14.85 -3.94 -19.98
CA VAL A 154 -15.12 -3.49 -21.35
C VAL A 154 -14.03 -2.50 -21.71
N ALA A 155 -13.17 -2.87 -22.65
CA ALA A 155 -12.24 -1.94 -23.26
C ALA A 155 -13.00 -0.99 -24.20
N THR A 156 -12.76 0.31 -24.03
CA THR A 156 -13.13 1.38 -24.97
C THR A 156 -11.87 2.15 -25.32
#